data_AF-A0A2D5UB52-F1
#
_entry.id   AF-A0A2D5UB52-F1
#
_cell.length_a   1.000
_cell.length_b   1.000
_cell.length_c   1.000
_cell.angle_alpha   90.00
_cell.angle_beta   90.00
_cell.angle_gamma   90.00
#
_symmetry.space_group_name_H-M   'P 1'
#
loop_
_entity.id
_entity.type
_entity.pdbx_description
1 polymer ?
#
loop_
_entity_poly.entity_id
_entity_poly.type
_entity_poly.pdbx_seq_one_letter_code
_entity_poly.pdbx_strand_id
1 'polypeptide(L)' 'MVESPRLFNVGEKIECSIEVSGKFFMGCQASLAWRSENGNDPPTWNMGFSLNVPDDQKSSFLSAMDEAFPESEEEEEF' A
#
# COMPACT_ATOMS: atom_id res chain seq x y z
N MET A 1 -0.97 5.85 -1.59
CA MET A 1 0.36 6.49 -1.55
C MET A 1 0.62 6.87 -0.11
N VAL A 2 1.82 6.60 0.42
CA VAL A 2 2.19 6.96 1.80
C VAL A 2 3.22 8.09 1.76
N GLU A 3 2.96 9.16 2.50
CA GLU A 3 3.92 10.25 2.73
C GLU A 3 4.65 10.04 4.05
N SER A 4 5.98 10.19 4.05
CA SER A 4 6.76 10.12 5.29
C SER A 4 7.92 11.12 5.30
N PRO A 5 8.22 11.70 6.48
CA PRO A 5 9.45 12.46 6.67
C PRO A 5 10.68 11.54 6.82
N ARG A 6 10.47 10.23 7.02
CA ARG A 6 11.57 9.24 7.09
C ARG A 6 11.93 8.77 5.69
N LEU A 7 13.23 8.76 5.40
CA LEU A 7 13.78 8.13 4.22
C LEU A 7 13.87 6.61 4.42
N PHE A 8 13.17 5.85 3.58
CA PHE A 8 13.29 4.39 3.47
C PHE A 8 14.07 4.03 2.21
N ASN A 9 14.88 2.98 2.27
CA ASN A 9 15.62 2.51 1.10
C ASN A 9 14.79 1.54 0.24
N VAL A 10 14.99 1.56 -1.08
CA VAL A 10 14.34 0.59 -1.97
C VAL A 10 14.78 -0.82 -1.57
N GLY A 11 13.81 -1.73 -1.43
CA GLY A 11 14.02 -3.07 -0.89
C GLY A 11 14.01 -3.18 0.64
N GLU A 12 13.95 -2.06 1.37
CA GLU A 12 13.78 -2.09 2.83
C GLU A 12 12.45 -2.74 3.19
N LYS A 13 12.50 -3.68 4.13
CA LYS A 13 11.35 -4.45 4.59
C LYS A 13 10.86 -3.92 5.93
N ILE A 14 9.56 -3.74 6.02
CA ILE A 14 8.87 -3.19 7.18
C ILE A 14 7.77 -4.17 7.57
N GLU A 15 7.81 -4.62 8.82
CA GLU A 15 6.67 -5.32 9.41
C GLU A 15 5.56 -4.31 9.70
N CYS A 16 4.36 -4.58 9.22
CA CYS A 16 3.24 -3.66 9.32
C CYS A 16 1.91 -4.39 9.52
N SER A 17 0.91 -3.61 9.90
CA SER A 17 -0.49 -3.95 9.70
C SER A 17 -1.05 -3.10 8.56
N ILE A 18 -2.08 -3.62 7.89
CA ILE A 18 -2.81 -2.89 6.87
C ILE A 18 -4.29 -2.92 7.17
N GLU A 19 -4.93 -1.78 7.00
CA GLU A 19 -6.38 -1.65 7.07
C GLU A 19 -6.96 -1.51 5.65
N VAL A 20 -7.94 -2.35 5.31
CA VAL A 20 -8.72 -2.24 4.08
C VAL A 20 -10.20 -2.26 4.47
N SER A 21 -10.94 -1.19 4.18
CA SER A 21 -12.38 -1.05 4.49
C SER A 21 -12.73 -1.42 5.95
N GLY A 22 -11.92 -0.96 6.92
CA GLY A 22 -12.13 -1.24 8.35
C GLY A 22 -11.72 -2.64 8.82
N LYS A 23 -11.22 -3.50 7.93
CA LYS A 23 -10.64 -4.82 8.26
C LYS A 23 -9.13 -4.68 8.43
N PHE A 24 -8.60 -5.17 9.55
CA PHE A 24 -7.16 -5.15 9.84
C PHE A 24 -6.50 -6.48 9.50
N PHE A 25 -5.38 -6.40 8.78
CA PHE A 25 -4.52 -7.51 8.40
C PHE A 25 -3.18 -7.35 9.10
N MET A 26 -2.84 -8.31 9.97
CA MET A 26 -1.68 -8.22 10.87
C MET A 26 -0.52 -9.07 10.36
N GLY A 27 0.71 -8.71 10.73
CA GLY A 27 1.91 -9.47 10.35
C GLY A 27 2.24 -9.38 8.86
N CYS A 28 1.80 -8.31 8.20
CA CYS A 28 2.15 -8.05 6.81
C CYS A 28 3.60 -7.61 6.70
N GLN A 29 4.22 -7.88 5.55
CA GLN A 29 5.53 -7.35 5.21
C GLN A 29 5.42 -6.43 4.00
N ALA A 30 5.63 -5.13 4.23
CA ALA A 30 5.79 -4.16 3.16
C ALA A 30 7.27 -4.08 2.76
N SER A 31 7.56 -4.12 1.47
CA SER A 31 8.90 -3.81 0.94
C SER A 31 8.82 -2.56 0.08
N LEU A 32 9.70 -1.59 0.30
CA LEU A 32 9.69 -0.37 -0.50
C LEU A 32 10.05 -0.69 -1.95
N ALA A 33 9.12 -0.39 -2.87
CA ALA A 33 9.30 -0.64 -4.30
C ALA A 33 9.87 0.59 -5.02
N TRP A 34 9.37 1.78 -4.67
CA TRP A 34 9.84 3.04 -5.24
C TRP A 34 9.64 4.19 -4.26
N ARG A 35 10.42 5.26 -4.44
CA ARG A 35 10.26 6.53 -3.72
C ARG A 35 10.48 7.70 -4.66
N SER A 36 9.79 8.81 -4.41
CA SER A 36 9.99 10.10 -5.04
C SER A 36 10.09 11.17 -3.96
N GLU A 37 11.06 12.07 -4.10
CA GLU A 37 11.17 13.23 -3.22
C GLU A 37 10.12 14.26 -3.62
N ASN A 38 9.46 14.83 -2.62
CA ASN A 38 8.59 15.97 -2.79
C ASN A 38 9.43 17.21 -2.49
N GLY A 39 9.34 18.25 -3.32
CA GLY A 39 10.16 19.48 -3.24
C GLY A 39 9.87 20.39 -2.04
N ASN A 40 9.41 19.85 -0.92
CA ASN A 40 9.18 20.55 0.34
C ASN A 40 10.48 20.71 1.14
N ASP A 41 10.52 21.67 2.08
CA ASP A 41 11.61 21.84 3.05
C ASP A 41 11.04 21.81 4.48
N PRO A 42 11.32 20.76 5.30
CA PRO A 42 12.15 19.61 4.98
C PRO A 42 11.50 18.66 3.95
N PRO A 43 12.30 17.85 3.22
CA PRO A 43 11.79 16.97 2.17
C PRO A 43 10.86 15.90 2.73
N THR A 44 9.73 15.71 2.06
CA THR A 44 8.82 14.58 2.29
C THR A 44 8.92 13.59 1.15
N TRP A 45 8.70 12.31 1.43
CA TRP A 45 8.86 11.24 0.44
C TRP A 45 7.52 10.61 0.10
N ASN A 46 7.17 10.62 -1.19
CA ASN A 46 6.13 9.79 -1.76
C ASN A 46 6.68 8.38 -1.98
N MET A 47 6.00 7.38 -1.44
CA MET A 47 6.49 6.00 -1.47
C MET A 47 5.42 5.03 -1.94
N GLY A 48 5.88 4.04 -2.72
CA GLY A 48 5.12 2.86 -3.09
C GLY A 48 5.76 1.60 -2.50
N PHE A 49 4.92 0.70 -2.02
CA PHE A 49 5.33 -0.53 -1.37
C PHE A 49 4.74 -1.74 -2.11
N SER A 50 5.55 -2.78 -2.26
CA SER A 50 5.04 -4.12 -2.54
C SER A 50 4.62 -4.76 -1.22
N LEU A 51 3.42 -5.33 -1.18
CA LEU A 51 2.86 -5.92 0.03
C LEU A 51 2.91 -7.45 -0.05
N ASN A 52 3.38 -8.08 1.03
CA ASN A 52 3.21 -9.51 1.26
C ASN A 52 2.27 -9.73 2.46
N VAL A 53 1.10 -10.31 2.18
CA VAL A 53 0.09 -10.67 3.17
C VAL A 53 0.29 -12.15 3.57
N PRO A 54 0.21 -12.50 4.86
CA PRO A 54 0.26 -13.88 5.32
C PRO A 54 -0.76 -14.80 4.61
N ASP A 55 -0.35 -16.04 4.30
CA ASP A 55 -1.14 -16.97 3.47
C ASP A 55 -2.52 -17.28 4.06
N ASP A 56 -2.63 -17.33 5.39
CA ASP A 56 -3.87 -17.54 6.13
C ASP A 56 -4.86 -16.36 6.04
N GLN A 57 -4.36 -15.17 5.70
CA GLN A 57 -5.15 -13.94 5.55
C GLN A 57 -5.41 -13.55 4.09
N LYS A 58 -4.67 -14.12 3.12
CA LYS A 58 -4.73 -13.74 1.69
C LYS A 58 -6.14 -13.71 1.10
N SER A 59 -6.94 -14.75 1.33
CA SER A 59 -8.29 -14.81 0.78
C SER A 59 -9.19 -13.68 1.30
N SER A 60 -9.14 -13.41 2.60
CA SER A 60 -9.92 -12.33 3.23
C SER A 60 -9.44 -10.95 2.77
N PHE A 61 -8.13 -10.80 2.59
CA PHE A 61 -7.52 -9.58 2.07
C PHE A 61 -7.99 -9.27 0.65
N LEU A 62 -7.95 -10.25 -0.27
CA LEU A 62 -8.40 -10.05 -1.65
C LEU A 62 -9.87 -9.67 -1.71
N SER A 63 -10.74 -10.36 -0.96
CA SER A 63 -12.16 -9.99 -0.89
C SER A 63 -12.37 -8.58 -0.33
N ALA A 64 -11.59 -8.16 0.68
CA ALA A 64 -11.67 -6.80 1.19
C ALA A 64 -11.21 -5.75 0.18
N MET A 65 -10.21 -6.06 -0.66
CA MET A 65 -9.75 -5.20 -1.73
C MET A 65 -10.81 -5.04 -2.82
N ASP A 66 -11.44 -6.14 -3.25
CA ASP A 66 -12.52 -6.11 -4.25
C ASP A 66 -13.73 -5.30 -3.74
N GLU A 67 -14.07 -5.44 -2.46
CA GLU A 67 -15.12 -4.64 -1.80
C GLU A 67 -14.75 -3.15 -1.72
N ALA A 68 -13.48 -2.83 -1.46
CA ALA A 68 -12.98 -1.47 -1.27
C ALA A 68 -12.83 -0.70 -2.59
N PHE A 69 -12.47 -1.41 -3.65
CA PHE A 69 -12.16 -0.87 -4.97
C PHE A 69 -12.93 -1.68 -6.01
N PRO A 70 -14.28 -1.56 -6.05
CA PRO A 70 -15.05 -2.21 -7.10
C PRO A 70 -14.55 -1.70 -8.44
N GLU A 71 -14.35 -2.60 -9.41
CA GLU A 71 -14.03 -2.20 -10.77
C GLU A 71 -15.15 -1.27 -11.25
N SER A 72 -14.84 0.01 -11.43
CA SER A 72 -15.73 0.90 -12.14
C SER A 72 -15.75 0.42 -13.57
N GLU A 73 -16.92 -0.03 -14.06
CA GLU A 73 -17.22 -0.08 -15.49
C GLU A 73 -17.04 1.35 -16.00
N GLU A 74 -15.83 1.70 -16.48
CA GLU A 74 -15.65 2.90 -17.28
C GLU A 74 -16.50 2.67 -18.54
N GLU A 75 -17.64 3.35 -18.61
CA GLU A 75 -18.34 3.58 -19.86
C GLU A 75 -17.33 4.26 -20.80
N GLU A 76 -16.72 3.48 -21.69
CA GLU A 76 -16.04 3.98 -22.88
C GLU A 76 -17.11 4.70 -23.74
N GLU A 77 -17.36 5.98 -23.47
CA GLU A 77 -18.04 6.84 -24.43
C GLU A 77 -17.15 7.02 -25.66
N PHE A 78 -17.55 6.34 -26.74
CA PHE A 78 -17.00 6.41 -28.10
C PHE A 78 -17.13 7.78 -28.76
#